data_AF-A0A2V6E1Z4-F1
#
_entry.id   AF-A0A2V6E1Z4-F1
#
_cell.length_a   1.000
_cell.length_b   1.000
_cell.length_c   1.000
_cell.angle_alpha   90.00
_cell.angle_beta   90.00
_cell.angle_gamma   90.00
#
_symmetry.space_group_name_H-M   'P 1'
#
loop_
_entity.id
_entity.type
_entity.pdbx_description
1 polymer ?
#
loop_
_entity_poly.entity_id
_entity_poly.type
_entity_poly.pdbx_seq_one_letter_code
_entity_poly.pdbx_strand_id
1 'polypeptide(L)'
;GILTLLAVCATSCSTSDLGAPTASNSGKYYAVSVKQAAFYFYGPQQANGPDQKLPQDTLMMLIRPSFGYSKVKLMNGQQGYVATQDIRAAPPELVSAETTPPVSNETSRTRKFHFDPRLLPPEPLPNDAPEPTPIPGAEPSP
;
A
#
# COMPACT_ATOMS: atom_id res chain seq x y z
N GLY A 1 -52.54 35.90 16.05
CA GLY A 1 -51.29 35.14 15.92
C GLY A 1 -51.23 34.58 14.52
N ILE A 2 -50.22 34.93 13.75
CA ILE A 2 -50.05 34.47 12.36
C ILE A 2 -49.25 33.17 12.41
N LEU A 3 -49.86 32.05 12.02
CA LEU A 3 -49.23 30.75 11.92
C LEU A 3 -48.64 30.62 10.51
N THR A 4 -47.33 30.88 10.38
CA THR A 4 -46.63 30.78 9.11
C THR A 4 -46.35 29.30 8.79
N LEU A 5 -47.05 28.81 7.77
CA LEU A 5 -46.81 27.53 7.10
C LEU A 5 -45.47 27.62 6.34
N LEU A 6 -44.50 26.76 6.65
CA LEU A 6 -43.30 26.58 5.83
C LEU A 6 -43.18 25.12 5.41
N ALA A 7 -43.75 24.83 4.25
CA ALA A 7 -43.49 23.61 3.50
C ALA A 7 -42.11 23.72 2.83
N VAL A 8 -41.20 22.79 3.12
CA VAL A 8 -39.92 22.66 2.40
C VAL A 8 -39.98 21.38 1.57
N CYS A 9 -40.03 21.58 0.25
CA CYS A 9 -39.92 20.54 -0.76
C CYS A 9 -38.49 20.49 -1.32
N ALA A 10 -38.08 19.25 -1.67
CA ALA A 10 -36.95 18.86 -2.53
C ALA A 10 -35.54 19.08 -1.93
N THR A 11 -34.55 18.20 -2.13
CA THR A 11 -34.12 17.60 -3.39
C THR A 11 -33.50 16.22 -3.20
N SER A 12 -33.94 15.26 -4.02
CA SER A 12 -33.27 13.98 -4.24
C SER A 12 -31.88 14.23 -4.82
N CYS A 13 -30.82 13.88 -4.09
CA CYS A 13 -29.46 13.90 -4.62
C CYS A 13 -29.22 12.57 -5.35
N SER A 14 -29.46 12.55 -6.67
CA SER A 14 -28.97 11.48 -7.52
C SER A 14 -27.45 11.61 -7.60
N THR A 15 -26.74 10.82 -6.80
CA THR A 15 -25.29 10.63 -6.97
C THR A 15 -25.08 10.04 -8.36
N SER A 16 -24.68 10.88 -9.32
CA SER A 16 -24.19 10.40 -10.60
C SER A 16 -22.96 9.53 -10.31
N ASP A 17 -23.05 8.27 -10.72
CA ASP A 17 -21.93 7.33 -10.76
C ASP A 17 -20.89 7.93 -11.74
N LEU A 18 -19.96 8.69 -11.20
CA LEU A 18 -18.81 9.18 -11.94
C LEU A 18 -17.90 7.97 -12.13
N GLY A 19 -18.03 7.39 -13.32
CA GLY A 19 -17.36 6.20 -13.82
C GLY A 19 -16.12 5.80 -13.05
N ALA A 20 -16.21 4.63 -12.41
CA ALA A 20 -15.05 3.92 -11.91
C ALA A 20 -14.02 3.76 -13.06
N PRO A 21 -12.82 4.34 -12.95
CA PRO A 21 -11.80 4.11 -13.95
C PRO A 21 -11.42 2.63 -13.92
N THR A 22 -11.51 2.00 -15.09
CA THR A 22 -11.11 0.62 -15.32
C THR A 22 -9.71 0.41 -14.77
N ALA A 23 -9.61 -0.54 -13.83
CA ALA A 23 -8.40 -0.84 -13.08
C ALA A 23 -7.28 -1.35 -13.99
N SER A 24 -6.45 -0.43 -14.47
CA SER A 24 -5.02 -0.70 -14.56
C SER A 24 -4.47 -0.82 -13.13
N ASN A 25 -3.26 -1.34 -12.92
CA ASN A 25 -2.69 -1.53 -11.56
C ASN A 25 -2.60 -0.24 -10.69
N SER A 26 -3.00 0.91 -11.23
CA SER A 26 -3.38 2.15 -10.52
C SER A 26 -4.46 1.98 -9.45
N GLY A 27 -5.22 0.88 -9.43
CA GLY A 27 -6.26 0.64 -8.40
C GLY A 27 -5.76 0.61 -6.95
N LYS A 28 -4.44 0.57 -6.72
CA LYS A 28 -3.82 0.62 -5.38
C LYS A 28 -3.17 1.98 -5.05
N TYR A 29 -2.82 2.76 -6.05
CA TYR A 29 -2.05 3.99 -5.90
C TYR A 29 -2.88 5.21 -6.25
N TYR A 30 -2.76 6.22 -5.39
CA TYR A 30 -3.40 7.52 -5.51
C TYR A 30 -2.31 8.58 -5.59
N ALA A 31 -2.65 9.71 -6.20
CA ALA A 31 -1.77 10.84 -6.33
C ALA A 31 -2.50 12.13 -5.92
N VAL A 32 -1.76 13.09 -5.37
CA VAL A 32 -2.30 14.42 -5.06
C VAL A 32 -2.71 15.12 -6.36
N SER A 33 -3.95 15.61 -6.44
CA SER A 33 -4.52 16.31 -7.60
C SER A 33 -4.36 17.82 -7.58
N VAL A 34 -4.09 18.39 -6.41
CA VAL A 34 -3.91 19.83 -6.21
C VAL A 34 -2.44 20.21 -6.08
N LYS A 35 -2.10 21.50 -6.20
CA LYS A 35 -0.72 21.98 -6.08
C LYS A 35 -0.06 21.59 -4.76
N GLN A 36 -0.81 21.71 -3.66
CA GLN A 36 -0.40 21.29 -2.31
C GLN A 36 -1.63 20.78 -1.55
N ALA A 37 -1.56 19.57 -1.04
CA ALA A 37 -2.59 18.99 -0.19
C ALA A 37 -2.14 18.97 1.27
N ALA A 38 -3.07 19.26 2.18
CA ALA A 38 -2.82 19.17 3.62
C ALA A 38 -2.80 17.70 4.07
N PHE A 39 -1.76 17.33 4.82
CA PHE A 39 -1.58 15.99 5.39
C PHE A 39 -1.55 16.06 6.91
N TYR A 40 -2.32 15.18 7.54
CA TYR A 40 -2.58 15.15 8.97
C TYR A 40 -2.25 13.77 9.53
N PHE A 41 -1.42 13.64 10.57
CA PHE A 41 -1.19 12.36 11.25
C PHE A 41 -2.43 11.85 11.95
N TYR A 42 -3.13 12.73 12.65
CA TYR A 42 -4.25 12.39 13.52
C TYR A 42 -5.62 12.79 12.95
N GLY A 43 -5.63 13.39 11.77
CA GLY A 43 -6.83 13.87 11.10
C GLY A 43 -7.03 15.39 11.21
N PRO A 44 -8.07 15.93 10.55
CA PRO A 44 -8.26 17.37 10.42
C PRO A 44 -8.63 18.10 11.72
N GLN A 45 -9.12 17.38 12.73
CA GLN A 45 -9.55 17.96 14.01
C GLN A 45 -8.40 18.11 15.02
N GLN A 46 -7.15 17.87 14.62
CA GLN A 46 -6.00 18.06 15.49
C GLN A 46 -5.73 19.55 15.77
N ALA A 47 -5.20 19.85 16.96
CA ALA A 47 -5.02 21.23 17.42
C ALA A 47 -3.99 22.04 16.60
N ASN A 48 -2.98 21.37 16.06
CA ASN A 48 -1.83 22.03 15.42
C ASN A 48 -2.00 22.24 13.91
N GLY A 49 -3.18 21.95 13.34
CA GLY A 49 -3.41 22.04 11.90
C GLY A 49 -2.70 20.92 11.12
N PRO A 50 -2.35 21.14 9.84
CA PRO A 50 -1.68 20.12 9.03
C PRO A 50 -0.21 19.94 9.41
N ASP A 51 0.21 18.69 9.59
CA ASP A 51 1.60 18.34 9.90
C ASP A 51 2.52 18.57 8.70
N GLN A 52 2.00 18.33 7.50
CA GLN A 52 2.75 18.43 6.25
C GLN A 52 1.88 18.95 5.11
N LYS A 53 2.54 19.45 4.06
CA LYS A 53 1.90 19.76 2.78
C LYS A 53 2.52 18.88 1.70
N LEU A 54 1.70 18.04 1.08
CA LEU A 54 2.13 17.15 0.02
C LEU A 54 2.07 17.87 -1.32
N PRO A 55 3.16 17.91 -2.12
CA PRO A 55 3.11 18.50 -3.44
C PRO A 55 2.20 17.70 -4.37
N GLN A 56 1.77 18.35 -5.46
CA GLN A 56 1.04 17.69 -6.55
C GLN A 56 1.76 16.41 -7.00
N ASP A 57 0.98 15.41 -7.40
CA ASP A 57 1.46 14.15 -7.94
C ASP A 57 2.27 13.28 -6.96
N THR A 58 2.30 13.65 -5.67
CA THR A 58 2.82 12.78 -4.60
C THR A 58 2.04 11.48 -4.57
N LEU A 59 2.74 10.37 -4.76
CA LEU A 59 2.18 9.03 -4.72
C LEU A 59 1.91 8.54 -3.30
N MET A 60 0.79 7.84 -3.14
CA MET A 60 0.37 7.24 -1.87
C MET A 60 -0.53 6.03 -2.12
N MET A 61 -0.68 5.19 -1.10
CA MET A 61 -1.67 4.11 -1.09
C MET A 61 -2.87 4.53 -0.25
N LEU A 62 -4.07 4.23 -0.73
CA LEU A 62 -5.30 4.44 0.01
C LEU A 62 -5.53 3.27 0.98
N ILE A 63 -5.50 3.53 2.29
CA ILE A 63 -5.76 2.51 3.33
C ILE A 63 -7.25 2.42 3.63
N ARG A 64 -7.90 3.58 3.84
CA ARG A 64 -9.32 3.65 4.19
C ARG A 64 -9.98 4.81 3.44
N PRO A 65 -10.81 4.55 2.42
CA PRO A 65 -11.64 5.57 1.82
C PRO A 65 -12.68 6.06 2.83
N SER A 66 -12.90 7.38 2.87
CA SER A 66 -13.89 8.03 3.73
C SER A 66 -14.36 9.34 3.11
N PHE A 67 -15.58 9.77 3.44
CA PHE A 67 -16.05 11.10 3.06
C PHE A 67 -15.27 12.18 3.82
N GLY A 68 -14.94 13.28 3.15
CA GLY A 68 -14.12 14.37 3.69
C GLY A 68 -12.63 14.03 3.68
N TYR A 69 -12.19 13.10 4.52
CA TYR A 69 -10.76 12.75 4.68
C TYR A 69 -10.54 11.24 4.65
N SER A 70 -9.63 10.79 3.79
CA SER A 70 -9.25 9.39 3.65
C SER A 70 -7.93 9.09 4.36
N LYS A 71 -7.81 7.88 4.91
CA LYS A 71 -6.54 7.41 5.49
C LYS A 71 -5.64 6.87 4.39
N VAL A 72 -4.41 7.35 4.33
CA VAL A 72 -3.42 7.02 3.28
C VAL A 72 -2.08 6.63 3.88
N LYS A 73 -1.27 5.91 3.10
CA LYS A 73 0.12 5.58 3.38
C LYS A 73 1.00 6.18 2.28
N LEU A 74 1.91 7.06 2.64
CA LEU A 74 2.89 7.64 1.73
C LEU A 74 3.95 6.58 1.34
N MET A 75 4.68 6.83 0.25
CA MET A 75 5.72 5.91 -0.24
C MET A 75 6.86 5.72 0.76
N ASN A 76 7.12 6.72 1.61
CA ASN A 76 8.08 6.63 2.73
C ASN A 76 7.59 5.77 3.91
N GLY A 77 6.40 5.16 3.81
CA GLY A 77 5.81 4.30 4.83
C GLY A 77 4.94 5.01 5.87
N GLN A 78 4.97 6.34 5.90
CA GLN A 78 4.22 7.16 6.85
C GLN A 78 2.71 7.11 6.56
N GLN A 79 1.90 7.10 7.61
CA GLN A 79 0.44 7.07 7.50
C GLN A 79 -0.20 8.32 8.06
N GLY A 80 -1.31 8.73 7.46
CA GLY A 80 -2.08 9.89 7.90
C GLY A 80 -3.35 10.05 7.09
N TYR A 81 -3.86 11.27 7.06
CA TYR A 81 -5.12 11.64 6.44
C TYR A 81 -4.92 12.78 5.45
N VAL A 82 -5.59 12.66 4.30
CA VAL A 82 -5.66 13.69 3.25
C VAL A 82 -7.11 13.89 2.87
N ALA A 83 -7.48 15.10 2.46
CA ALA A 83 -8.82 15.36 1.95
C ALA A 83 -9.11 14.49 0.72
N THR A 84 -10.23 13.78 0.73
CA THR A 84 -10.57 12.81 -0.32
C THR A 84 -10.72 13.48 -1.70
N GLN A 85 -11.15 14.74 -1.74
CA GLN A 85 -11.24 15.55 -2.95
C GLN A 85 -9.88 15.96 -3.56
N ASP A 86 -8.82 15.95 -2.74
CA ASP A 86 -7.48 16.41 -3.14
C ASP A 86 -6.60 15.26 -3.66
N ILE A 87 -7.15 14.04 -3.74
CA ILE A 87 -6.48 12.85 -4.24
C ILE A 87 -7.28 12.24 -5.39
N ARG A 88 -6.56 11.66 -6.36
CA ARG A 88 -7.14 10.92 -7.47
C ARG A 88 -6.40 9.60 -7.68
N ALA A 89 -7.02 8.65 -8.37
CA ALA A 89 -6.31 7.47 -8.83
C ALA A 89 -5.06 7.90 -9.62
N ALA A 90 -3.90 7.32 -9.29
CA ALA A 90 -2.65 7.73 -9.89
C ALA A 90 -2.62 7.38 -11.40
N PRO A 91 -2.27 8.34 -12.27
CA PRO A 91 -1.92 8.05 -13.66
C PRO A 91 -0.86 6.93 -13.76
N PRO A 92 -0.97 6.01 -14.74
CA PRO A 92 0.00 4.94 -14.93
C PRO A 92 1.44 5.45 -15.08
N GLU A 93 1.62 6.59 -15.75
CA GLU A 93 2.93 7.22 -15.97
C GLU A 93 3.65 7.55 -14.64
N LEU A 94 2.91 8.07 -13.66
CA LEU A 94 3.48 8.41 -12.34
C LEU A 94 3.87 7.15 -11.57
N VAL A 95 2.99 6.14 -11.54
CA VAL A 95 3.27 4.86 -10.89
C VAL A 95 4.50 4.19 -11.49
N SER A 96 4.61 4.18 -12.81
CA SER A 96 5.77 3.61 -13.50
C SER A 96 7.05 4.36 -13.17
N ALA A 97 7.04 5.70 -13.17
CA ALA A 97 8.24 6.49 -12.87
C ALA A 97 8.80 6.20 -11.46
N GLU A 98 7.93 6.09 -10.46
CA GLU A 98 8.34 5.89 -9.06
C GLU A 98 8.70 4.42 -8.75
N THR A 99 8.06 3.46 -9.43
CA THR A 99 8.28 2.01 -9.19
C THR A 99 9.38 1.43 -10.07
N THR A 100 9.84 2.16 -11.09
CA THR A 100 10.95 1.69 -11.94
C THR A 100 12.24 1.70 -11.13
N PRO A 101 12.90 0.55 -10.90
CA PRO A 101 14.22 0.55 -10.30
C PRO A 101 15.15 1.40 -11.16
N PRO A 102 16.08 2.18 -10.58
CA PRO A 102 17.00 2.98 -11.37
C PRO A 102 17.71 2.05 -12.34
N VAL A 103 17.48 2.23 -13.64
CA VAL A 103 18.31 1.61 -14.67
C VAL A 103 19.68 2.24 -14.47
N SER A 104 20.55 1.51 -13.78
CA SER A 104 21.97 1.83 -13.75
C SER A 104 22.46 1.68 -15.18
N ASN A 105 22.69 2.81 -15.84
CA ASN A 105 23.32 2.87 -17.15
C ASN A 105 24.81 2.52 -16.99
N GLU A 106 25.13 1.30 -16.57
CA GLU A 106 26.47 0.76 -16.74
C GLU A 106 26.50 -0.04 -18.05
N THR A 107 26.96 0.62 -19.09
CA THR A 107 27.52 -0.09 -20.24
C THR A 107 28.69 -0.92 -19.73
N SER A 108 28.49 -2.23 -19.55
CA SER A 108 29.58 -3.21 -19.62
C SER A 108 29.07 -4.65 -19.78
N ARG A 109 29.10 -5.07 -21.05
CA ARG A 109 29.45 -6.41 -21.54
C ARG A 109 28.64 -7.59 -20.99
N THR A 110 27.81 -8.15 -21.87
CA THR A 110 27.42 -9.57 -21.97
C THR A 110 28.11 -10.49 -20.96
N ARG A 111 27.60 -10.56 -19.73
CA ARG A 111 27.92 -11.68 -18.84
C ARG A 111 27.06 -12.84 -19.30
N LYS A 112 27.66 -13.69 -20.14
CA LYS A 112 27.23 -15.09 -20.26
C LYS A 112 27.13 -15.62 -18.82
N PHE A 113 25.95 -16.05 -18.41
CA PHE A 113 25.73 -16.69 -17.13
C PHE A 113 26.62 -17.93 -17.03
N HIS A 114 27.77 -17.80 -16.36
CA HIS A 114 28.52 -18.94 -15.87
C HIS A 114 28.03 -19.21 -14.45
N PHE A 115 27.12 -20.17 -14.34
CA PHE A 115 26.65 -20.67 -13.05
C PHE A 115 27.78 -21.53 -12.48
N ASP A 116 28.48 -21.05 -11.45
CA ASP A 116 29.48 -21.84 -10.73
C ASP A 116 28.79 -22.59 -9.58
N PRO A 117 28.60 -23.93 -9.69
CA PRO A 117 27.87 -24.71 -8.70
C PRO A 117 28.58 -24.81 -7.33
N ARG A 118 29.77 -24.22 -7.16
CA ARG A 118 30.51 -24.24 -5.89
C ARG A 118 30.11 -23.16 -4.89
N LEU A 119 29.22 -22.24 -5.25
CA LEU A 119 28.80 -21.13 -4.38
C LEU A 119 27.53 -21.42 -3.57
N LEU A 120 27.02 -22.66 -3.58
CA LEU A 120 25.89 -23.02 -2.73
C LEU A 120 26.37 -23.29 -1.29
N PRO A 121 25.86 -22.56 -0.28
CA PRO A 121 26.15 -22.88 1.12
C PRO A 121 25.55 -24.26 1.48
N PRO A 122 26.21 -25.07 2.31
CA PRO A 122 25.69 -26.38 2.69
C PRO A 122 24.43 -26.23 3.54
N GLU A 123 23.36 -26.91 3.13
CA GLU A 123 22.08 -26.96 3.84
C GLU A 123 22.24 -27.67 5.20
N PRO A 124 21.70 -27.13 6.31
CA PRO A 124 21.74 -27.83 7.60
C PRO A 124 20.84 -29.07 7.56
N LEU A 125 21.40 -30.24 7.84
CA LEU A 125 20.66 -31.50 7.91
C LEU A 125 19.57 -31.45 9.01
N PRO A 126 18.35 -31.94 8.75
CA PRO A 126 17.31 -32.07 9.77
C PRO A 126 17.70 -33.10 10.83
N ASN A 127 17.82 -32.68 12.10
CA ASN A 127 17.86 -33.58 13.25
C ASN A 127 16.45 -34.10 13.53
N ASP A 128 16.03 -35.17 12.88
CA ASP A 128 14.87 -35.95 13.33
C ASP A 128 14.92 -37.35 12.69
N ALA A 129 15.77 -38.22 13.26
CA ALA A 129 15.58 -39.65 13.18
C ALA A 129 15.28 -40.14 14.60
N PRO A 130 14.10 -40.75 14.86
CA PRO A 130 13.78 -41.26 16.18
C PRO A 130 14.73 -42.41 16.54
N GLU A 131 15.33 -42.32 17.73
CA GLU A 131 16.14 -43.38 18.33
C GLU A 131 15.32 -44.69 18.41
N PRO A 132 15.79 -45.81 17.84
CA PRO A 132 15.08 -47.07 17.95
C PRO A 132 15.14 -47.58 19.40
N THR A 133 14.00 -47.54 20.09
CA THR A 133 13.82 -48.18 21.40
C THR A 133 14.15 -49.67 21.34
N PRO A 134 14.99 -50.22 22.25
CA PRO A 134 15.32 -51.64 22.27
C PRO A 134 14.10 -52.53 22.55
N ILE A 135 13.99 -53.64 21.80
CA ILE A 135 12.98 -54.68 22.00
C ILE A 135 13.46 -55.60 23.16
N PRO A 136 12.70 -55.77 24.25
CA PRO A 136 13.09 -56.66 25.35
C PRO A 136 12.85 -58.14 24.98
N GLY A 137 13.89 -58.98 25.15
CA GLY A 137 13.71 -60.44 25.23
C GLY A 137 14.72 -61.28 24.44
N ALA A 138 15.89 -61.52 25.01
CA ALA A 138 16.64 -62.77 24.83
C ALA A 138 17.61 -62.94 26.01
N GLU A 139 17.21 -63.76 26.98
CA GLU A 139 18.02 -64.23 28.10
C GLU A 139 19.33 -64.90 27.64
N PRO A 140 20.45 -64.72 28.35
CA PRO A 140 21.49 -65.72 28.40
C PRO A 140 21.18 -66.74 29.51
N SER A 141 21.00 -68.00 29.11
CA SER A 141 20.97 -69.17 30.00
C SER A 141 22.36 -69.40 30.66
N PRO A 142 22.44 -70.08 31.83
CA PRO A 142 23.56 -70.03 32.78
C PRO A 142 24.87 -70.67 32.31
#